data_AF-A0A5P9CNM9-F1
#
_entry.id   AF-A0A5P9CNM9-F1
#
_cell.length_a   1.000
_cell.length_b   1.000
_cell.length_c   1.000
_cell.angle_alpha   90.00
_cell.angle_beta   90.00
_cell.angle_gamma   90.00
#
_symmetry.space_group_name_H-M   'P 1'
#
loop_
_entity.id
_entity.type
_entity.pdbx_description
1 polymer ?
#
loop_
_entity_poly.entity_id
_entity_poly.type
_entity_poly.pdbx_seq_one_letter_code
_entity_poly.pdbx_strand_id
1 'polypeptide(L)'
;MANDIEFSFEALSRKTGVLSVYGQGLAARQFNGSISELSYMGSGRRYSRYQITLVPQLWFLTQRQDCRIFQNKTAPDIIRHVLDDAGMSDYRFELAGQYQEKDYVLQYRENDHHFVQRLLAEHGMWFYFEHSDAAHTMVIVDSNDAIPELVSTPLNASYLGPMLYHSQISFNMPSRLNVSC
;
A
#
# COMPACT_ATOMS: atom_id res chain seq x y z
N MET A 1 10.71 -28.01 -22.75
CA MET A 1 11.09 -26.62 -23.07
C MET A 1 10.16 -25.75 -22.24
N ALA A 2 10.70 -25.08 -21.23
CA ALA A 2 9.89 -24.30 -20.29
C ALA A 2 9.29 -23.11 -21.04
N ASN A 3 8.00 -22.86 -20.85
CA ASN A 3 7.33 -21.67 -21.37
C ASN A 3 7.93 -20.45 -20.65
N ASP A 4 8.97 -19.85 -21.22
CA ASP A 4 9.44 -18.53 -20.81
C ASP A 4 8.36 -17.52 -21.23
N ILE A 5 7.48 -17.20 -20.29
CA ILE A 5 6.53 -16.11 -20.44
C ILE A 5 7.36 -14.83 -20.28
N GLU A 6 7.68 -14.19 -21.40
CA GLU A 6 8.27 -12.85 -21.42
C GLU A 6 7.22 -11.86 -20.87
N PHE A 7 7.17 -11.70 -19.55
CA PHE A 7 6.43 -10.62 -18.94
C PHE A 7 7.13 -9.30 -19.25
N SER A 8 6.53 -8.49 -20.12
CA SER A 8 7.00 -7.13 -20.34
C SER A 8 6.73 -6.28 -19.09
N PHE A 9 7.76 -5.60 -18.59
CA PHE A 9 7.67 -4.66 -17.47
C PHE A 9 6.57 -3.62 -17.70
N GLU A 10 6.50 -3.07 -18.91
CA GLU A 10 5.49 -2.06 -19.27
C GLU A 10 4.06 -2.56 -19.11
N ALA A 11 3.85 -3.87 -19.32
CA ALA A 11 2.54 -4.47 -19.18
C ALA A 11 2.11 -4.66 -17.72
N LEU A 12 3.02 -4.60 -16.75
CA LEU A 12 2.74 -4.83 -15.32
C LEU A 12 3.01 -3.62 -14.43
N SER A 13 3.78 -2.64 -14.90
CA SER A 13 4.06 -1.42 -14.16
C SER A 13 2.77 -0.68 -13.78
N ARG A 14 2.69 -0.24 -12.51
CA ARG A 14 1.52 0.43 -11.91
C ARG A 14 0.22 -0.37 -11.85
N LYS A 15 0.23 -1.65 -12.23
CA LYS A 15 -0.92 -2.52 -11.99
C LYS A 15 -0.99 -2.92 -10.52
N THR A 16 -2.20 -3.16 -10.05
CA THR A 16 -2.44 -3.71 -8.72
C THR A 16 -2.08 -5.20 -8.71
N GLY A 17 -1.45 -5.63 -7.62
CA GLY A 17 -1.06 -7.00 -7.36
C GLY A 17 -1.39 -7.38 -5.92
N VAL A 18 -1.70 -8.65 -5.72
CA VAL A 18 -2.00 -9.20 -4.39
C VAL A 18 -1.01 -10.31 -4.07
N LEU A 19 -0.30 -10.15 -2.96
CA LEU A 19 0.53 -11.19 -2.37
C LEU A 19 -0.25 -11.85 -1.24
N SER A 20 -0.60 -13.12 -1.45
CA SER A 20 -1.22 -13.95 -0.42
C SER A 20 -0.15 -14.76 0.31
N VAL A 21 0.03 -14.48 1.60
CA VAL A 21 0.95 -15.21 2.48
C VAL A 21 0.16 -16.22 3.29
N TYR A 22 0.42 -17.50 3.04
CA TYR A 22 -0.15 -18.61 3.77
C TYR A 22 0.75 -18.94 4.97
N GLY A 23 0.25 -18.74 6.19
CA GLY A 23 0.90 -19.18 7.43
C GLY A 23 0.33 -20.50 7.94
N GLN A 24 0.69 -20.89 9.16
CA GLN A 24 0.03 -22.01 9.86
C GLN A 24 -1.42 -21.67 10.28
N GLY A 25 -1.86 -20.42 10.04
CA GLY A 25 -3.17 -19.84 10.37
C GLY A 25 -4.34 -20.40 9.58
N LEU A 26 -5.55 -20.16 10.07
CA LEU A 26 -6.80 -20.50 9.37
C LEU A 26 -7.05 -19.62 8.13
N ALA A 27 -6.41 -18.44 8.02
CA ALA A 27 -6.62 -17.50 6.92
C ALA A 27 -5.29 -16.99 6.35
N ALA A 28 -5.22 -16.88 5.02
CA ALA A 28 -4.11 -16.26 4.32
C ALA A 28 -4.09 -14.75 4.58
N ARG A 29 -2.92 -14.18 4.86
CA ARG A 29 -2.77 -12.73 4.95
C ARG A 29 -2.54 -12.17 3.56
N GLN A 30 -3.38 -11.24 3.16
CA GLN A 30 -3.29 -10.58 1.85
C GLN A 30 -2.54 -9.26 1.99
N PHE A 31 -1.66 -8.99 1.03
CA PHE A 31 -1.00 -7.70 0.86
C PHE A 31 -1.31 -7.19 -0.54
N ASN A 32 -2.18 -6.21 -0.62
CA ASN A 32 -2.52 -5.52 -1.86
C ASN A 32 -1.64 -4.27 -2.02
N GLY A 33 -1.13 -4.05 -3.23
CA GLY A 33 -0.35 -2.86 -3.59
C GLY A 33 -0.16 -2.75 -5.10
N SER A 34 0.55 -1.73 -5.54
CA SER A 34 0.93 -1.52 -6.93
C SER A 34 2.37 -1.96 -7.17
N ILE A 35 2.66 -2.48 -8.37
CA ILE A 35 4.02 -2.85 -8.76
C ILE A 35 4.80 -1.58 -9.11
N SER A 36 5.85 -1.29 -8.35
CA SER A 36 6.79 -0.20 -8.64
C SER A 36 7.95 -0.66 -9.52
N GLU A 37 8.46 -1.86 -9.27
CA GLU A 37 9.62 -2.41 -9.95
C GLU A 37 9.43 -3.90 -10.21
N LEU A 38 9.84 -4.35 -11.41
CA LEU A 38 9.88 -5.75 -11.79
C LEU A 38 11.19 -5.98 -12.54
N SER A 39 12.05 -6.85 -11.99
CA SER A 39 13.34 -7.18 -12.57
C SER A 39 13.46 -8.68 -12.80
N TYR A 40 13.96 -9.03 -13.99
CA TYR A 40 14.30 -10.41 -14.34
C TYR A 40 15.76 -10.67 -13.94
N MET A 41 15.96 -11.64 -13.05
CA MET A 41 17.27 -11.97 -12.50
C MET A 41 17.95 -13.15 -13.21
N GLY A 42 17.39 -13.62 -14.33
CA GLY A 42 17.90 -14.72 -15.13
C GLY A 42 17.14 -16.03 -14.95
N SER A 43 17.40 -16.98 -15.85
CA SER A 43 16.81 -18.32 -15.83
C SER A 43 17.80 -19.36 -15.34
N GLY A 44 17.38 -20.15 -14.38
CA GLY A 44 18.08 -21.36 -13.96
C GLY A 44 17.78 -22.53 -14.90
N ARG A 45 18.22 -23.73 -14.52
CA ARG A 45 17.98 -24.94 -15.32
C ARG A 45 16.50 -25.33 -15.46
N ARG A 46 15.64 -24.87 -14.54
CA ARG A 46 14.22 -25.26 -14.47
C ARG A 46 13.25 -24.11 -14.21
N TYR A 47 13.72 -23.03 -13.56
CA TYR A 47 12.89 -21.89 -13.17
C TYR A 47 13.59 -20.59 -13.49
N SER A 48 12.78 -19.62 -13.90
CA SER A 48 13.17 -18.22 -14.11
C SER A 48 12.96 -17.43 -12.83
N ARG A 49 13.94 -16.58 -12.46
CA ARG A 49 13.88 -15.78 -11.23
C ARG A 49 13.43 -14.36 -11.55
N TYR A 50 12.39 -13.92 -10.88
CA TYR A 50 11.87 -12.55 -10.95
C TYR A 50 11.88 -11.94 -9.55
N GLN A 51 12.18 -10.65 -9.50
CA GLN A 51 12.03 -9.84 -8.30
C GLN A 51 10.96 -8.78 -8.57
N ILE A 52 10.00 -8.67 -7.67
CA ILE A 52 8.86 -7.75 -7.77
C ILE A 52 8.82 -6.90 -6.50
N THR A 53 8.77 -5.59 -6.67
CA THR A 53 8.59 -4.65 -5.56
C THR A 53 7.14 -4.18 -5.56
N LEU A 54 6.38 -4.58 -4.54
CA LEU A 54 5.02 -4.11 -4.28
C LEU A 54 5.07 -2.93 -3.31
N VAL A 55 4.38 -1.85 -3.65
CA VAL A 55 4.29 -0.62 -2.85
C VAL A 55 2.84 -0.21 -2.66
N PRO A 56 2.47 0.43 -1.53
CA PRO A 56 1.14 1.03 -1.38
C PRO A 56 0.99 2.21 -2.34
N GLN A 57 -0.24 2.59 -2.67
CA GLN A 57 -0.54 3.74 -3.52
C GLN A 57 0.02 5.05 -2.92
N LEU A 58 0.10 5.13 -1.60
CA LEU A 58 0.76 6.22 -0.87
C LEU A 58 2.21 6.45 -1.32
N TRP A 59 2.93 5.42 -1.79
CA TRP A 59 4.30 5.56 -2.25
C TRP A 59 4.42 6.47 -3.48
N PHE A 60 3.41 6.53 -4.34
CA PHE A 60 3.47 7.42 -5.52
C PHE A 60 3.54 8.91 -5.16
N LEU A 61 3.10 9.29 -3.96
CA LEU A 61 3.26 10.65 -3.42
C LEU A 61 4.72 11.00 -3.13
N THR A 62 5.64 10.02 -3.03
CA THR A 62 7.08 10.30 -2.92
C THR A 62 7.71 10.65 -4.26
N GLN A 63 7.01 10.36 -5.37
CA GLN A 63 7.47 10.61 -6.73
C GLN A 63 6.99 11.97 -7.28
N ARG A 64 6.26 12.74 -6.45
CA ARG A 64 5.72 14.06 -6.78
C ARG A 64 6.23 15.08 -5.76
N GLN A 65 6.61 16.25 -6.24
CA GLN A 65 7.08 17.38 -5.44
C GLN A 65 6.39 18.64 -5.95
N ASP A 66 5.87 19.46 -5.04
CA ASP A 66 5.10 20.65 -5.41
C ASP A 66 5.31 21.84 -4.45
N CYS A 67 4.78 22.99 -4.84
CA CYS A 67 4.67 24.22 -4.06
C CYS A 67 3.21 24.70 -4.07
N ARG A 68 2.49 24.52 -2.95
CA ARG A 68 1.05 24.79 -2.85
C ARG A 68 0.70 25.57 -1.60
N ILE A 69 -0.29 26.45 -1.72
CA ILE A 69 -0.81 27.26 -0.62
C ILE A 69 -2.22 26.79 -0.29
N PHE A 70 -2.46 26.52 1.00
CA PHE A 70 -3.77 26.20 1.54
C PHE A 70 -4.17 27.27 2.55
N GLN A 71 -5.38 27.80 2.44
CA GLN A 71 -5.91 28.86 3.30
C GLN A 71 -7.29 28.47 3.81
N ASN A 72 -7.59 28.80 5.07
CA ASN A 72 -8.87 28.52 5.72
C ASN A 72 -9.30 27.06 5.55
N LYS A 73 -8.38 26.13 5.82
CA LYS A 73 -8.64 24.69 5.72
C LYS A 73 -8.18 23.97 6.98
N THR A 74 -8.89 22.91 7.34
CA THR A 74 -8.43 22.00 8.40
C THR A 74 -7.33 21.07 7.89
N ALA A 75 -6.50 20.53 8.78
CA ALA A 75 -5.46 19.58 8.38
C ALA A 75 -6.02 18.34 7.65
N PRO A 76 -7.12 17.70 8.09
CA PRO A 76 -7.75 16.61 7.32
C PRO A 76 -8.18 17.02 5.92
N ASP A 77 -8.69 18.24 5.73
CA ASP A 77 -9.11 18.72 4.41
C ASP A 77 -7.93 18.96 3.46
N ILE A 78 -6.80 19.45 4.01
CA ILE A 78 -5.57 19.61 3.24
C ILE A 78 -5.06 18.22 2.82
N ILE A 79 -5.04 17.25 3.73
CA ILE A 79 -4.61 15.88 3.42
C ILE A 79 -5.52 15.27 2.36
N ARG A 80 -6.85 15.37 2.48
CA ARG A 80 -7.81 14.93 1.44
C ARG A 80 -7.46 15.51 0.07
N HIS A 81 -7.29 16.82 0.00
CA HIS A 81 -6.98 17.50 -1.25
C HIS A 81 -5.68 16.98 -1.89
N VAL A 82 -4.65 16.69 -1.09
CA VAL A 82 -3.38 16.15 -1.60
C VAL A 82 -3.53 14.71 -2.09
N LEU A 83 -4.30 13.88 -1.38
CA LEU A 83 -4.57 12.49 -1.77
C LEU A 83 -5.44 12.40 -3.03
N ASP A 84 -6.48 13.22 -3.12
CA ASP A 84 -7.39 13.27 -4.26
C ASP A 84 -6.67 13.73 -5.53
N ASP A 85 -5.81 14.76 -5.41
CA ASP A 85 -5.00 15.24 -6.53
C ASP A 85 -3.93 14.23 -6.98
N ALA A 86 -3.57 13.29 -6.11
CA ALA A 86 -2.75 12.12 -6.47
C ALA A 86 -3.56 10.96 -7.09
N GLY A 87 -4.87 11.10 -7.23
CA GLY A 87 -5.75 10.07 -7.77
C GLY A 87 -5.93 8.88 -6.83
N MET A 88 -5.73 9.08 -5.52
CA MET A 88 -5.96 8.05 -4.52
C MET A 88 -7.43 8.06 -4.11
N SER A 89 -8.14 6.94 -4.33
CA SER A 89 -9.55 6.80 -3.93
C SER A 89 -9.74 6.04 -2.63
N ASP A 90 -8.82 5.13 -2.32
CA ASP A 90 -9.01 4.13 -1.28
C ASP A 90 -8.42 4.60 0.04
N TYR A 91 -9.02 5.64 0.61
CA TYR A 91 -8.67 6.14 1.93
C TYR A 91 -9.90 6.55 2.74
N ARG A 92 -9.77 6.53 4.06
CA ARG A 92 -10.81 7.01 4.97
C ARG A 92 -10.24 7.64 6.23
N PHE A 93 -11.02 8.50 6.84
CA PHE A 93 -10.69 9.20 8.07
C PHE A 93 -11.58 8.71 9.19
N GLU A 94 -10.98 8.17 10.24
CA GLU A 94 -11.62 7.73 11.47
C GLU A 94 -11.05 8.58 12.62
N LEU A 95 -11.50 9.83 12.65
CA LEU A 95 -11.00 10.85 13.58
C LEU A 95 -12.02 11.08 14.69
N ALA A 96 -11.57 11.04 15.94
CA ALA A 96 -12.38 11.37 17.11
C ALA A 96 -12.28 12.86 17.48
N GLY A 97 -11.17 13.51 17.15
CA GLY A 97 -10.87 14.89 17.45
C GLY A 97 -11.48 15.91 16.49
N GLN A 98 -11.56 17.16 16.96
CA GLN A 98 -11.88 18.31 16.13
C GLN A 98 -10.59 19.04 15.74
N TYR A 99 -10.49 19.43 14.48
CA TYR A 99 -9.31 20.12 13.94
C TYR A 99 -9.66 21.56 13.61
N GLN A 100 -8.88 22.49 14.16
CA GLN A 100 -9.04 23.90 13.85
C GLN A 100 -8.61 24.19 12.41
N GLU A 101 -9.36 25.07 11.74
CA GLU A 101 -8.95 25.65 10.48
C GLU A 101 -7.66 26.46 10.67
N LYS A 102 -6.74 26.31 9.71
CA LYS A 102 -5.51 27.08 9.67
C LYS A 102 -5.68 28.19 8.64
N ASP A 103 -5.33 29.41 9.03
CA ASP A 103 -5.37 30.58 8.14
C ASP A 103 -4.46 30.40 6.92
N TYR A 104 -3.29 29.79 7.14
CA TYR A 104 -2.28 29.62 6.10
C TYR A 104 -1.38 28.40 6.35
N VAL A 105 -1.32 27.51 5.36
CA VAL A 105 -0.43 26.34 5.33
C VAL A 105 0.26 26.29 3.97
N LEU A 106 1.57 26.14 3.97
CA LEU A 106 2.40 26.06 2.77
C LEU A 106 3.00 24.66 2.66
N GLN A 107 2.88 24.07 1.48
CA GLN A 107 3.76 23.02 0.99
C GLN A 107 4.86 23.71 0.18
N TYR A 108 6.13 23.61 0.60
CA TYR A 108 7.23 24.31 -0.08
C TYR A 108 8.32 23.34 -0.49
N ARG A 109 8.39 23.04 -1.80
CA ARG A 109 9.43 22.19 -2.40
C ARG A 109 9.62 20.89 -1.63
N GLU A 110 8.55 20.31 -1.12
CA GLU A 110 8.56 19.04 -0.40
C GLU A 110 7.67 18.03 -1.15
N ASN A 111 8.02 16.75 -1.06
CA ASN A 111 7.21 15.71 -1.68
C ASN A 111 5.84 15.65 -1.00
N ASP A 112 4.81 15.31 -1.77
CA ASP A 112 3.44 15.23 -1.25
C ASP A 112 3.37 14.27 -0.05
N HIS A 113 4.13 13.17 -0.11
CA HIS A 113 4.25 12.22 1.00
C HIS A 113 4.82 12.85 2.27
N HIS A 114 5.90 13.64 2.15
CA HIS A 114 6.52 14.30 3.29
C HIS A 114 5.60 15.36 3.89
N PHE A 115 4.89 16.11 3.03
CA PHE A 115 3.92 17.10 3.47
C PHE A 115 2.77 16.45 4.26
N VAL A 116 2.20 15.36 3.75
CA VAL A 116 1.16 14.60 4.46
C VAL A 116 1.69 14.05 5.79
N GLN A 117 2.88 13.43 5.80
CA GLN A 117 3.48 12.93 7.05
C GLN A 117 3.69 14.03 8.09
N ARG A 118 4.15 15.22 7.65
CA ARG A 118 4.34 16.37 8.52
C ARG A 118 3.02 16.82 9.14
N LEU A 119 1.96 16.94 8.34
CA LEU A 119 0.63 17.33 8.84
C LEU A 119 0.04 16.29 9.79
N LEU A 120 0.21 15.01 9.48
CA LEU A 120 -0.21 13.91 10.35
C LEU A 120 0.49 14.02 11.71
N ALA A 121 1.82 14.14 11.72
CA ALA A 121 2.62 14.23 12.94
C ALA A 121 2.31 15.50 13.77
N GLU A 122 2.14 16.66 13.14
CA GLU A 122 1.81 17.93 13.82
C GLU A 122 0.50 17.83 14.60
N HIS A 123 -0.46 17.08 14.08
CA HIS A 123 -1.80 16.94 14.63
C HIS A 123 -2.03 15.64 15.40
N GLY A 124 -0.98 14.83 15.62
CA GLY A 124 -1.09 13.55 16.33
C GLY A 124 -1.92 12.50 15.59
N MET A 125 -2.06 12.64 14.27
CA MET A 125 -2.70 11.62 13.43
C MET A 125 -1.66 10.61 12.96
N TRP A 126 -2.08 9.37 12.75
CA TRP A 126 -1.29 8.32 12.10
C TRP A 126 -2.18 7.53 11.16
N PHE A 127 -1.59 6.57 10.45
CA PHE A 127 -2.34 5.73 9.53
C PHE A 127 -1.87 4.29 9.56
N TYR A 128 -2.76 3.40 9.14
CA TYR A 128 -2.47 2.02 8.84
C TYR A 128 -3.17 1.61 7.54
N PHE A 129 -2.82 0.44 7.01
CA PHE A 129 -3.43 -0.10 5.80
C PHE A 129 -4.28 -1.32 6.13
N GLU A 130 -5.50 -1.32 5.62
CA GLU A 130 -6.35 -2.50 5.55
C GLU A 130 -6.24 -3.10 4.17
N HIS A 131 -5.76 -4.33 4.08
CA HIS A 131 -5.64 -5.03 2.83
C HIS A 131 -6.83 -5.97 2.64
N SER A 132 -7.45 -5.88 1.46
CA SER A 132 -8.43 -6.83 0.95
C SER A 132 -7.93 -7.44 -0.35
N ASP A 133 -8.64 -8.45 -0.85
CA ASP A 133 -8.34 -9.08 -2.14
C ASP A 133 -8.44 -8.09 -3.31
N ALA A 134 -9.31 -7.09 -3.21
CA ALA A 134 -9.54 -6.13 -4.27
C ALA A 134 -8.65 -4.89 -4.17
N ALA A 135 -8.50 -4.34 -2.96
CA ALA A 135 -7.86 -3.05 -2.72
C ALA A 135 -7.16 -2.99 -1.36
N HIS A 136 -6.28 -2.01 -1.19
CA HIS A 136 -5.77 -1.62 0.11
C HIS A 136 -6.31 -0.23 0.47
N THR A 137 -6.91 -0.11 1.64
CA THR A 137 -7.46 1.17 2.12
C THR A 137 -6.53 1.77 3.16
N MET A 138 -6.13 3.03 2.95
CA MET A 138 -5.42 3.82 3.95
C MET A 138 -6.41 4.36 4.98
N VAL A 139 -6.24 3.99 6.24
CA VAL A 139 -7.10 4.45 7.34
C VAL A 139 -6.30 5.43 8.17
N ILE A 140 -6.77 6.68 8.25
CA ILE A 140 -6.14 7.75 9.04
C ILE A 140 -6.92 7.90 10.34
N VAL A 141 -6.21 7.81 11.46
CA VAL A 141 -6.77 7.78 12.82
C VAL A 141 -5.99 8.72 13.75
N ASP A 142 -6.65 9.13 14.84
CA ASP A 142 -6.08 9.97 15.91
C ASP A 142 -6.28 9.40 17.32
N SER A 143 -7.05 8.32 17.45
CA SER A 143 -7.30 7.62 18.70
C SER A 143 -6.96 6.14 18.59
N ASN A 144 -6.46 5.56 19.68
CA ASN A 144 -6.19 4.14 19.78
C ASN A 144 -7.49 3.29 19.75
N ASP A 145 -8.62 3.88 20.12
CA ASP A 145 -9.93 3.20 20.13
C ASP A 145 -10.43 2.88 18.72
N ALA A 146 -9.92 3.58 17.70
CA ALA A 146 -10.22 3.31 16.30
C ALA A 146 -9.44 2.11 15.74
N ILE A 147 -8.47 1.58 16.48
CA ILE A 147 -7.66 0.45 16.00
C ILE A 147 -8.43 -0.86 16.25
N PRO A 148 -8.70 -1.66 15.19
CA PRO A 148 -9.32 -2.96 15.38
C PRO A 148 -8.39 -3.86 16.21
N GLU A 149 -8.98 -4.65 17.12
CA GLU A 149 -8.21 -5.61 17.90
C GLU A 149 -7.42 -6.52 16.98
N LEU A 150 -6.11 -6.60 17.24
CA LEU A 150 -5.27 -7.58 16.58
C LEU A 150 -5.79 -8.96 17.00
N VAL A 151 -6.39 -9.66 16.04
CA VAL A 151 -6.67 -11.08 16.23
C VAL A 151 -5.35 -11.72 16.63
N SER A 152 -5.29 -12.26 17.85
CA SER A 152 -4.13 -12.96 18.40
C SER A 152 -4.42 -14.45 18.31
N THR A 153 -4.36 -15.00 17.10
CA THR A 153 -4.28 -16.45 16.95
C THR A 153 -2.81 -16.89 17.10
N PRO A 154 -2.53 -18.12 17.56
CA PRO A 154 -1.17 -18.65 17.72
C PRO A 154 -0.35 -18.71 16.41
N LEU A 155 -0.95 -18.31 15.29
CA LEU A 155 -0.51 -18.54 13.93
C LEU A 155 -0.21 -17.22 13.18
N ASN A 156 -0.39 -16.10 13.87
CA ASN A 156 -0.27 -14.72 13.42
C ASN A 156 0.74 -13.96 14.29
N ALA A 157 1.03 -14.49 15.48
CA ALA A 157 2.16 -14.07 16.27
C ALA A 157 3.38 -14.96 15.95
N SER A 158 4.40 -14.33 15.38
CA SER A 158 5.78 -14.81 15.25
C SER A 158 6.09 -15.95 14.27
N TYR A 159 7.17 -15.73 13.52
CA TYR A 159 7.86 -16.71 12.68
C TYR A 159 8.30 -17.91 13.54
N LEU A 160 7.60 -19.04 13.44
CA LEU A 160 7.89 -20.28 14.21
C LEU A 160 8.70 -21.33 13.42
N GLY A 161 9.25 -21.00 12.24
CA GLY A 161 10.03 -21.95 11.46
C GLY A 161 10.31 -21.49 10.03
N PRO A 162 11.08 -22.26 9.24
CA PRO A 162 11.36 -21.91 7.85
C PRO A 162 10.05 -21.79 7.07
N MET A 163 9.78 -20.61 6.51
CA MET A 163 8.64 -20.41 5.63
C MET A 163 8.77 -21.34 4.41
N LEU A 164 7.85 -22.29 4.27
CA LEU A 164 7.59 -22.95 2.99
C LEU A 164 6.81 -21.96 2.14
N TYR A 165 7.53 -21.21 1.30
CA TYR A 165 6.94 -20.24 0.38
C TYR A 165 6.15 -21.00 -0.69
N HIS A 166 4.82 -20.84 -0.68
CA HIS A 166 3.97 -21.16 -1.82
C HIS A 166 3.29 -19.87 -2.26
N SER A 167 3.96 -19.08 -3.13
CA SER A 167 3.31 -17.91 -3.71
C SER A 167 2.35 -18.36 -4.78
N GLN A 168 1.06 -18.18 -4.51
CA GLN A 168 0.06 -18.01 -5.56
C GLN A 168 -0.10 -16.52 -5.81
N ILE A 169 0.50 -16.02 -6.88
CA ILE A 169 0.27 -14.64 -7.34
C ILE A 169 -0.92 -14.70 -8.30
N SER A 170 -2.07 -14.20 -7.86
CA SER A 170 -3.25 -14.05 -8.70
C SER A 170 -3.33 -12.61 -9.22
N PHE A 171 -3.13 -12.44 -10.53
CA PHE A 171 -3.42 -11.19 -11.22
C PHE A 171 -4.89 -11.16 -11.63
N ASN A 172 -5.60 -10.06 -11.35
CA ASN A 172 -6.97 -9.89 -11.81
C ASN A 172 -6.97 -9.58 -13.32
N MET A 173 -6.98 -10.64 -14.14
CA MET A 173 -7.10 -10.62 -15.60
C MET A 173 -8.35 -11.42 -16.01
N PRO A 174 -9.00 -11.13 -17.17
CA PRO A 174 -10.27 -11.72 -17.57
C PRO A 174 -10.23 -13.23 -17.91
N SER A 175 -9.17 -13.96 -17.55
CA SER A 175 -9.14 -15.41 -17.59
C SER A 175 -8.31 -15.95 -16.41
N ARG A 176 -8.99 -16.74 -15.58
CA ARG A 176 -8.43 -17.38 -14.37
C ARG A 176 -7.28 -18.31 -14.76
N LEU A 177 -6.06 -17.96 -14.36
CA LEU A 177 -4.95 -18.90 -14.29
C LEU A 177 -4.20 -18.70 -12.97
N ASN A 178 -4.29 -19.70 -12.10
CA ASN A 178 -3.53 -19.76 -10.86
C ASN A 178 -2.07 -20.07 -11.18
N VAL A 179 -1.16 -19.16 -10.84
CA VAL A 179 0.29 -19.38 -10.90
C VAL A 179 0.75 -19.79 -9.52
N SER A 180 1.01 -21.08 -9.32
CA SER A 180 1.67 -21.63 -8.13
C SER A 180 3.18 -21.75 -8.39
N CYS A 181 4.00 -21.09 -7.56
CA CYS A 181 5.46 -21.30 -7.51
C CYS A 181 5.82 -22.57 -6.74
#